data_AF-A0A7W0ZPX3-F1
#
_entry.id   AF-A0A7W0ZPX3-F1
#
_cell.length_a   1.000
_cell.length_b   1.000
_cell.length_c   1.000
_cell.angle_alpha   90.00
_cell.angle_beta   90.00
_cell.angle_gamma   90.00
#
_symmetry.space_group_name_H-M   'P 1'
#
loop_
_entity.id
_entity.type
_entity.pdbx_description
1 polymer ?
#
loop_
_entity_poly.entity_id
_entity_poly.type
_entity_poly.pdbx_seq_one_letter_code
_entity_poly.pdbx_strand_id
1 'polypeptide(L)'
;MAVKWLLNEEHSDRATALYDATAEYDQTIVAPPLLPLEVTNILRQRLRAQGGISLAGAIVHLDDFLALPIEIHDPPELHHQALSLAVAHGLRPRTMRITWLSPSIFAATSGPAT
;
A
#
# COMPACT_ATOMS: atom_id res chain seq x y z
N MET A 1 -6.40 -7.79 -3.00
CA MET A 1 -5.41 -6.73 -2.73
C MET A 1 -4.30 -6.83 -3.75
N ALA A 2 -3.75 -5.71 -4.20
CA ALA A 2 -2.69 -5.69 -5.23
C ALA A 2 -1.45 -6.52 -4.86
N VAL A 3 -1.18 -6.71 -3.56
CA VAL A 3 -0.09 -7.59 -3.11
C VAL A 3 -0.18 -9.03 -3.63
N LYS A 4 -1.36 -9.49 -4.03
CA LYS A 4 -1.56 -10.83 -4.62
C LYS A 4 -0.92 -10.98 -6.00
N TRP A 5 -0.63 -9.88 -6.68
CA TRP A 5 0.17 -9.87 -7.91
C TRP A 5 1.67 -10.01 -7.63
N LEU A 6 2.12 -9.76 -6.40
CA LEU A 6 3.53 -9.73 -6.02
C LEU A 6 3.95 -10.97 -5.22
N LEU A 7 3.05 -11.45 -4.37
CA LEU A 7 3.27 -12.59 -3.49
C LEU A 7 2.35 -13.71 -3.94
N ASN A 8 2.90 -14.93 -4.05
CA ASN A 8 2.11 -16.13 -4.33
C ASN A 8 1.28 -16.49 -3.07
N GLU A 9 0.05 -15.99 -3.02
CA GLU A 9 -0.90 -16.15 -1.93
C GLU A 9 -2.20 -16.78 -2.42
N GLU A 10 -3.07 -17.16 -1.49
CA GLU A 10 -4.44 -17.60 -1.83
C GLU A 10 -5.12 -16.58 -2.76
N HIS A 11 -5.68 -17.04 -3.89
CA HIS A 11 -6.29 -16.22 -4.95
C HIS A 11 -5.33 -15.36 -5.80
N SER A 12 -4.01 -15.57 -5.76
CA SER A 12 -3.09 -14.92 -6.71
C SER A 12 -3.47 -15.21 -8.16
N ASP A 13 -3.87 -16.44 -8.49
CA ASP A 13 -4.31 -16.81 -9.85
C ASP A 13 -5.48 -15.96 -10.35
N ARG A 14 -6.46 -15.66 -9.48
CA ARG A 14 -7.62 -14.82 -9.83
C ARG A 14 -7.22 -13.36 -9.98
N ALA A 15 -6.29 -12.89 -9.17
CA ALA A 15 -5.77 -11.54 -9.28
C ALA A 15 -5.03 -11.38 -10.62
N THR A 16 -4.16 -12.32 -10.97
CA THR A 16 -3.46 -12.35 -12.27
C THR A 16 -4.44 -12.42 -13.43
N ALA A 17 -5.45 -13.30 -13.38
CA ALA A 17 -6.46 -13.39 -14.44
C ALA A 17 -7.25 -12.09 -14.64
N LEU A 18 -7.54 -11.34 -13.56
CA LEU A 18 -8.17 -10.02 -13.67
C LEU A 18 -7.24 -8.98 -14.29
N TYR A 19 -5.95 -9.01 -13.94
CA TYR A 19 -4.95 -8.13 -14.53
C TYR A 19 -4.79 -8.42 -16.03
N ASP A 20 -4.64 -9.69 -16.40
CA ASP A 20 -4.49 -10.12 -17.79
C ASP A 20 -5.71 -9.73 -18.64
N ALA A 21 -6.92 -9.94 -18.11
CA ALA A 21 -8.14 -9.50 -18.79
C ALA A 21 -8.18 -7.97 -18.96
N THR A 22 -7.77 -7.22 -17.95
CA THR A 22 -7.74 -5.74 -18.02
C THR A 22 -6.74 -5.25 -19.08
N ALA A 23 -5.58 -5.91 -19.17
CA ALA A 23 -4.57 -5.65 -20.19
C ALA A 23 -5.04 -6.06 -21.60
N GLU A 24 -5.77 -7.17 -21.73
CA GLU A 24 -6.34 -7.62 -23.01
C GLU A 24 -7.31 -6.59 -23.61
N TYR A 25 -8.06 -5.87 -22.77
CA TYR A 25 -9.00 -4.83 -23.20
C TYR A 25 -8.42 -3.41 -23.23
N ASP A 26 -7.10 -3.25 -23.09
CA ASP A 26 -6.40 -1.95 -23.04
C ASP A 26 -7.03 -0.97 -22.03
N GLN A 27 -7.51 -1.51 -20.91
CA GLN A 27 -8.13 -0.72 -19.85
C GLN A 27 -7.09 -0.32 -18.81
N THR A 28 -7.08 0.96 -18.46
CA THR A 28 -6.20 1.47 -17.41
C THR A 28 -6.65 0.99 -16.04
N ILE A 29 -5.73 0.42 -15.26
CA ILE A 29 -5.96 0.13 -13.86
C ILE A 29 -5.79 1.43 -13.07
N VAL A 30 -6.84 1.87 -12.37
CA VAL A 30 -6.80 3.04 -11.49
C VAL A 30 -6.85 2.64 -10.03
N ALA A 31 -6.11 3.36 -9.17
CA ALA A 31 -6.08 3.11 -7.74
C ALA A 31 -5.98 4.39 -6.90
N PRO A 32 -6.48 4.37 -5.66
CA PRO A 32 -6.31 5.50 -4.73
C PRO A 32 -4.87 5.62 -4.25
N PRO A 33 -4.44 6.81 -3.77
CA PRO A 33 -3.08 7.05 -3.25
C PRO A 33 -2.74 6.20 -2.02
N LEU A 34 -3.74 5.59 -1.39
CA LEU A 34 -3.53 4.68 -0.28
C LEU A 34 -2.92 3.34 -0.72
N LEU A 35 -3.04 2.93 -1.98
CA LEU A 35 -2.61 1.60 -2.43
C LEU A 35 -1.09 1.36 -2.26
N PRO A 36 -0.18 2.25 -2.69
CA PRO A 36 1.25 2.07 -2.47
C PRO A 36 1.64 2.00 -0.98
N LEU A 37 0.95 2.78 -0.13
CA LEU A 37 1.14 2.76 1.31
C LEU A 37 0.73 1.41 1.92
N GLU A 38 -0.39 0.83 1.47
CA GLU A 38 -0.82 -0.49 1.89
C GLU A 38 0.18 -1.59 1.50
N VAL A 39 0.69 -1.57 0.26
CA VAL A 39 1.71 -2.53 -0.21
C VAL A 39 2.98 -2.42 0.64
N THR A 40 3.46 -1.20 0.86
CA THR A 40 4.63 -0.94 1.71
C THR A 40 4.44 -1.47 3.14
N ASN A 41 3.24 -1.28 3.71
CA ASN A 41 2.94 -1.78 5.05
C ASN A 41 2.92 -3.32 5.10
N ILE A 42 2.40 -3.99 4.07
CA ILE A 42 2.39 -5.46 4.00
C ILE A 42 3.82 -5.99 3.89
N LEU A 43 4.66 -5.41 3.03
CA LEU A 43 6.07 -5.79 2.91
C LEU A 43 6.81 -5.58 4.24
N ARG A 44 6.56 -4.47 4.94
CA ARG A 44 7.09 -4.23 6.29
C ARG A 44 6.63 -5.28 7.31
N GLN A 45 5.38 -5.72 7.25
CA GLN A 45 4.89 -6.78 8.13
C GLN A 45 5.56 -8.12 7.81
N ARG A 46 5.75 -8.45 6.53
CA ARG A 46 6.46 -9.65 6.09
C ARG A 46 7.93 -9.65 6.52
N LEU A 47 8.61 -8.50 6.47
CA LEU A 47 9.98 -8.34 6.99
C LEU A 47 10.09 -8.66 8.49
N ARG A 48 9.03 -8.41 9.26
CA ARG A 48 9.00 -8.63 10.72
C ARG A 48 8.54 -10.03 11.12
N ALA A 49 7.97 -10.79 10.18
CA ALA A 49 7.49 -12.14 10.46
C ALA A 49 8.66 -13.12 10.57
N GLN A 50 8.53 -14.12 11.45
CA GLN A 50 9.52 -15.19 11.55
C GLN A 50 9.52 -16.02 10.25
N GLY A 51 10.70 -16.20 9.64
CA GLY A 51 10.81 -16.82 8.31
C GLY A 51 10.28 -15.93 7.17
N GLY A 52 10.16 -14.62 7.41
CA GLY A 52 9.73 -13.64 6.43
C GLY A 52 10.75 -13.36 5.32
N ILE A 53 10.42 -12.38 4.48
CA ILE A 53 11.29 -11.95 3.36
C ILE A 53 12.47 -11.12 3.86
N SER A 54 13.56 -11.06 3.08
CA SER A 54 14.68 -10.15 3.34
C SER A 54 14.35 -8.72 2.89
N LEU A 55 15.08 -7.73 3.39
CA LEU A 55 14.93 -6.33 2.95
C LEU A 55 15.16 -6.17 1.44
N ALA A 56 16.18 -6.83 0.91
CA ALA A 56 16.45 -6.83 -0.54
C ALA A 56 15.28 -7.43 -1.33
N GLY A 57 14.70 -8.55 -0.87
CA GLY A 57 13.52 -9.14 -1.50
C GLY A 57 12.28 -8.24 -1.41
N ALA A 58 12.10 -7.54 -0.28
CA ALA A 58 11.01 -6.57 -0.12
C ALA A 58 11.15 -5.37 -1.06
N ILE A 59 12.38 -4.89 -1.30
CA ILE A 59 12.66 -3.81 -2.27
C ILE A 59 12.32 -4.27 -3.68
N VAL A 60 12.77 -5.47 -4.09
CA VAL A 60 12.43 -6.05 -5.40
C VAL A 60 10.92 -6.12 -5.60
N HIS A 61 10.17 -6.65 -4.62
CA HIS A 61 8.71 -6.69 -4.71
C HIS A 61 8.04 -5.31 -4.77
N LEU A 62 8.64 -4.30 -4.13
CA LEU A 62 8.12 -2.94 -4.21
C LEU A 62 8.40 -2.33 -5.59
N ASP A 63 9.59 -2.55 -6.14
CA ASP A 63 9.95 -2.09 -7.48
C ASP A 63 9.04 -2.76 -8.54
N ASP A 64 8.81 -4.06 -8.44
CA ASP A 64 7.88 -4.81 -9.30
C ASP A 64 6.47 -4.21 -9.24
N PHE A 65 6.00 -3.84 -8.04
CA PHE A 65 4.70 -3.20 -7.86
C PHE A 65 4.63 -1.81 -8.51
N LEU A 66 5.66 -0.99 -8.31
CA LEU A 66 5.71 0.37 -8.85
C LEU A 66 5.87 0.40 -10.37
N ALA A 67 6.37 -0.69 -10.96
CA ALA A 67 6.45 -0.87 -12.41
C ALA A 67 5.11 -1.29 -13.06
N LEU A 68 4.10 -1.67 -12.27
CA LEU A 68 2.78 -2.00 -12.80
C LEU A 68 2.13 -0.76 -13.44
N PRO A 69 1.40 -0.90 -14.55
CA PRO A 69 0.70 0.21 -15.23
C PRO A 69 -0.58 0.61 -14.46
N ILE A 70 -0.41 1.04 -13.21
CA ILE A 70 -1.49 1.47 -12.32
C ILE A 70 -1.42 3.00 -12.21
N GLU A 71 -2.48 3.67 -12.63
CA GLU A 71 -2.63 5.11 -12.39
C GLU A 71 -3.10 5.37 -10.97
N ILE A 72 -2.37 6.22 -10.26
CA ILE A 72 -2.76 6.67 -8.92
C ILE A 72 -3.55 7.98 -9.04
N HIS A 73 -4.81 7.95 -8.62
CA HIS A 73 -5.71 9.11 -8.66
C HIS A 73 -6.01 9.61 -7.25
N ASP A 74 -5.71 10.88 -6.98
CA ASP A 74 -5.98 11.56 -5.70
C ASP A 74 -6.83 12.84 -5.91
N PRO A 75 -8.10 12.71 -6.35
CA PRO A 75 -8.96 13.87 -6.48
C PRO A 75 -9.32 14.42 -5.08
N PRO A 76 -9.36 15.76 -4.89
CA PRO A 76 -9.65 16.38 -3.60
C PRO A 76 -10.93 15.88 -2.92
N GLU A 77 -11.94 15.49 -3.72
CA GLU A 77 -13.25 15.04 -3.28
C GLU A 77 -13.28 13.57 -2.88
N LEU A 78 -12.22 12.80 -3.17
CA LEU A 78 -12.17 11.35 -2.96
C LEU A 78 -12.51 10.99 -1.52
N HIS A 79 -11.95 11.72 -0.56
CA HIS A 79 -12.17 11.48 0.86
C HIS A 79 -13.60 11.78 1.28
N HIS A 80 -14.22 12.80 0.72
CA HIS A 80 -15.61 13.18 1.01
C HIS A 80 -16.58 12.12 0.48
N GLN A 81 -16.35 11.65 -0.75
CA GLN A 81 -17.13 10.59 -1.38
C GLN A 81 -16.97 9.26 -0.64
N ALA A 82 -15.73 8.89 -0.28
CA ALA A 82 -15.43 7.68 0.46
C ALA A 82 -16.12 7.66 1.84
N LEU A 83 -16.12 8.79 2.56
CA LEU A 83 -16.83 8.91 3.84
C LEU A 83 -18.34 8.76 3.66
N SER A 84 -18.90 9.39 2.63
CA SER A 84 -20.33 9.32 2.33
C SER A 84 -20.78 7.89 2.02
N LEU A 85 -20.01 7.17 1.19
CA LEU A 85 -20.23 5.75 0.89
C LEU A 85 -20.08 4.87 2.12
N ALA A 86 -19.07 5.13 2.96
CA ALA A 86 -18.84 4.37 4.18
C ALA A 86 -20.03 4.44 5.14
N VAL A 87 -20.59 5.63 5.35
CA VAL A 87 -21.79 5.82 6.16
C VAL A 87 -23.01 5.14 5.52
N ALA A 88 -23.22 5.35 4.21
CA ALA A 88 -24.38 4.80 3.51
C ALA A 88 -24.44 3.26 3.51
N HIS A 89 -23.28 2.61 3.49
CA HIS A 89 -23.16 1.16 3.40
C HIS A 89 -22.66 0.48 4.69
N GLY A 90 -22.48 1.23 5.79
CA GLY A 90 -21.95 0.69 7.04
C GLY A 90 -20.53 0.14 6.93
N LEU A 91 -19.74 0.65 5.98
CA LEU A 91 -18.36 0.22 5.74
C LEU A 91 -17.41 0.98 6.68
N ARG A 92 -16.34 0.32 7.12
CA ARG A 92 -15.26 0.98 7.86
C ARG A 92 -14.19 1.43 6.87
N PRO A 93 -13.80 2.72 6.87
CA PRO A 93 -12.64 3.17 6.13
C PRO A 93 -11.42 2.36 6.54
N ARG A 94 -10.60 1.97 5.57
CA ARG A 94 -9.38 1.23 5.86
C ARG A 94 -8.35 2.18 6.44
N THR A 95 -8.19 2.13 7.77
CA THR A 95 -7.19 2.95 8.45
C THR A 95 -5.84 2.27 8.39
N MET A 96 -4.86 2.92 7.76
CA MET A 96 -3.46 2.53 7.90
C MET A 96 -2.99 2.92 9.31
N ARG A 97 -2.62 1.92 10.13
CA ARG A 97 -2.09 2.17 11.47
C ARG A 97 -0.65 2.66 11.38
N ILE A 98 -0.47 3.98 11.32
CA ILE A 98 0.84 4.63 11.49
C ILE A 98 1.17 4.58 12.98
N THR A 99 1.85 3.51 13.42
CA THR A 99 2.53 3.55 14.72
C THR A 99 3.79 4.39 14.58
N TRP A 100 3.79 5.59 15.17
CA TRP A 100 4.99 6.39 15.37
C TRP A 100 6.10 5.50 15.96
N LEU A 101 7.24 5.40 15.28
CA LEU A 101 8.48 4.96 15.92
C LEU A 101 8.89 6.08 16.89
N SER A 102 9.32 5.67 18.10
CA SER A 102 9.58 6.49 19.29
C SER A 102 10.11 7.92 19.07
N PRO A 103 9.80 8.89 19.96
CA PRO A 103 10.27 10.29 19.90
C PRO A 103 11.79 10.50 20.03
N SER A 104 12.59 9.43 20.14
CA SER A 104 13.98 9.48 20.59
C SER A 104 14.97 10.08 19.58
N ILE A 105 14.53 10.49 18.38
CA ILE A 105 15.41 11.04 17.33
C ILE A 105 15.50 12.58 17.39
N PHE A 106 14.61 13.28 18.11
CA PHE A 106 14.60 14.76 18.14
C PHE A 106 15.38 15.42 19.29
N ALA A 107 15.96 14.66 20.23
CA ALA A 107 16.58 15.21 21.44
C ALA A 107 18.10 15.51 21.33
N ALA A 108 18.64 15.69 20.11
CA ALA A 108 20.06 15.98 19.92
C ALA A 108 20.27 17.15 18.95
N THR A 109 19.75 18.34 19.27
CA THR A 109 20.21 19.62 18.71
C THR A 109 19.67 20.79 19.56
N SER A 110 20.07 20.83 20.82
CA SER A 110 20.03 22.07 21.59
C SER A 110 21.25 22.11 22.51
N GLY A 111 22.36 22.58 21.96
CA GLY A 111 23.52 23.00 22.77
C GLY A 111 23.18 24.28 23.55
N PRO A 112 23.80 24.51 24.72
CA PRO A 112 23.47 25.63 25.58
C PRO A 112 23.94 26.95 24.96
N ALA A 113 23.04 27.93 24.88
CA ALA A 113 23.45 29.32 24.68
C ALA A 113 24.09 29.82 25.99
N THR A 114 25.33 30.30 25.86
CA THR A 114 26.09 31.09 26.83
C THR A 114 25.34 32.32 27.33
#